data_AF-A0A2V8DZ29-F1
#
_entry.id   AF-A0A2V8DZ29-F1
#
_cell.length_a   1.000
_cell.length_b   1.000
_cell.length_c   1.000
_cell.angle_alpha   90.00
_cell.angle_beta   90.00
_cell.angle_gamma   90.00
#
_symmetry.space_group_name_H-M   'P 1'
#
loop_
_entity.id
_entity.type
_entity.pdbx_description
1 polymer ?
#
loop_
_entity_poly.entity_id
_entity_poly.type
_entity_poly.pdbx_seq_one_letter_code
_entity_poly.pdbx_strand_id
1 'polypeptide(L)'
;MRSLKLIIRIVALAVLVALVWSVLFVGLECYSPGGQSPTPADEVSRTISGLNGYARDQVSTFLTLPEWYIVYNTEEYGRHLGSQPPSRFPYLGSIRQYWRYYGAACGATRGV
;
A
#
# COMPACT_ATOMS: atom_id res chain seq x y z
N MET A 1 10.40 35.29 12.30
CA MET A 1 11.11 34.13 12.91
C MET A 1 10.19 33.23 13.75
N ARG A 2 9.31 33.75 14.62
CA ARG A 2 8.36 32.92 15.41
C ARG A 2 7.35 32.14 14.55
N SER A 3 6.80 32.78 13.52
CA SER A 3 5.88 32.16 12.54
C SER A 3 6.55 31.03 11.75
N LEU A 4 7.78 31.22 11.29
CA LEU A 4 8.55 30.19 10.59
C LEU A 4 8.80 28.95 11.47
N LYS A 5 9.20 29.16 12.73
CA LYS A 5 9.39 28.06 13.70
C LYS A 5 8.08 27.31 13.98
N LEU A 6 6.96 28.02 14.02
CA LEU A 6 5.64 27.42 14.18
C LEU A 6 5.28 26.56 12.96
N ILE A 7 5.47 27.08 11.74
CA ILE A 7 5.20 26.35 10.49
C ILE A 7 6.05 25.07 10.43
N ILE A 8 7.34 25.15 10.74
CA ILE A 8 8.23 23.98 10.76
C ILE A 8 7.72 22.92 11.74
N ARG A 9 7.30 23.32 12.95
CA ARG A 9 6.75 22.39 13.95
C ARG A 9 5.46 21.72 13.47
N ILE A 10 4.58 22.47 12.82
CA ILE A 10 3.32 21.95 12.27
C ILE A 10 3.61 20.93 11.16
N VAL A 11 4.51 21.27 10.22
CA VAL A 11 4.89 20.36 9.14
C VAL A 11 5.54 19.09 9.69
N ALA A 12 6.47 19.23 10.64
CA ALA A 12 7.13 18.09 11.27
C ALA A 12 6.12 17.16 11.99
N LEU A 13 5.16 17.75 12.71
CA LEU A 13 4.08 16.98 13.35
C LEU A 13 3.20 16.26 12.34
N ALA A 14 2.81 16.93 11.24
CA ALA A 14 2.01 16.34 10.19
C ALA A 14 2.72 15.14 9.52
N VAL A 15 4.03 15.27 9.25
CA VAL A 15 4.85 14.17 8.73
C VAL A 15 4.88 13.01 9.72
N LEU A 16 5.13 13.28 11.00
CA LEU A 16 5.17 12.26 12.03
C LEU A 16 3.83 11.51 12.15
N VAL A 17 2.71 12.25 12.13
CA VAL A 17 1.36 11.67 12.15
C VAL A 17 1.14 10.79 10.91
N ALA A 18 1.55 11.24 9.72
CA ALA A 18 1.40 10.47 8.49
C ALA A 18 2.20 9.16 8.52
N LEU A 19 3.43 9.19 9.05
CA LEU A 19 4.27 7.99 9.22
C LEU A 19 3.66 7.02 10.24
N VAL A 20 3.26 7.53 11.41
CA VAL A 20 2.62 6.71 12.45
C VAL A 20 1.32 6.09 11.95
N TRP A 21 0.48 6.87 11.26
CA TRP A 21 -0.76 6.37 10.67
C TRP A 21 -0.51 5.25 9.67
N SER A 22 0.50 5.40 8.81
CA SER A 22 0.87 4.39 7.81
C SER A 22 1.26 3.06 8.47
N VAL A 23 2.09 3.12 9.52
CA VAL A 23 2.51 1.94 10.29
C VAL A 23 1.32 1.28 10.99
N LEU A 24 0.48 2.07 11.66
CA LEU A 24 -0.71 1.56 12.35
C LEU A 24 -1.71 0.93 11.37
N PHE A 25 -1.95 1.55 10.23
CA PHE A 25 -2.87 1.03 9.22
C PHE A 25 -2.42 -0.35 8.73
N VAL A 26 -1.14 -0.51 8.35
CA VAL A 26 -0.62 -1.81 7.90
C VAL A 26 -0.65 -2.83 9.04
N GLY A 27 -0.21 -2.45 10.24
CA GLY A 27 -0.16 -3.35 11.39
C GLY A 27 -1.54 -3.78 11.93
N LEU A 28 -2.60 -2.99 11.71
CA LEU A 28 -3.94 -3.30 12.19
C LEU A 28 -4.83 -3.93 11.10
N GLU A 29 -4.74 -3.43 9.86
CA GLU A 29 -5.63 -3.86 8.77
C GLU A 29 -5.03 -5.02 7.98
N CYS A 30 -3.71 -5.07 7.83
CA CYS A 30 -3.03 -6.04 6.97
C CYS A 30 -2.37 -7.18 7.74
N TYR A 31 -2.12 -7.01 9.04
CA TYR A 31 -1.60 -8.08 9.88
C TYR A 31 -2.70 -9.11 10.18
N SER A 32 -2.47 -10.36 9.78
CA SER A 32 -3.30 -11.50 10.17
C SER A 32 -2.48 -12.38 11.12
N PRO A 33 -2.83 -12.48 12.43
CA PRO A 33 -2.13 -13.35 13.38
C PRO A 33 -2.23 -14.84 13.05
N GLY A 34 -3.09 -15.21 12.10
CA GLY A 34 -3.37 -16.60 11.74
C GLY A 34 -3.70 -16.73 10.25
N GLY A 35 -2.74 -16.41 9.38
CA GLY A 35 -2.76 -16.91 8.00
C GLY A 35 -2.73 -18.44 8.05
N GLN A 36 -3.90 -19.06 8.15
CA GLN A 36 -4.03 -20.48 7.88
C GLN A 36 -3.85 -20.60 6.38
N SER A 37 -2.67 -21.07 5.95
CA SER A 37 -2.55 -21.61 4.61
C SER A 37 -3.74 -22.55 4.40
N PRO A 38 -4.61 -22.31 3.40
CA PRO A 38 -5.73 -23.21 3.15
C PRO A 38 -5.13 -24.59 3.03
N THR A 39 -5.55 -25.54 3.87
CA THR A 39 -5.01 -26.90 3.90
C THR A 39 -5.10 -27.42 2.47
N PRO A 40 -4.00 -27.46 1.68
CA PRO A 40 -4.13 -27.90 0.32
C PRO A 40 -4.45 -29.37 0.44
N ALA A 41 -5.42 -29.88 -0.33
CA ALA A 41 -5.60 -31.32 -0.47
C ALA A 41 -4.19 -31.95 -0.54
N ASP A 42 -3.84 -32.76 0.45
CA ASP A 42 -2.47 -32.90 1.00
C ASP A 42 -1.40 -33.26 -0.04
N GLU A 43 -1.83 -33.70 -1.21
CA GLU A 43 -1.07 -33.99 -2.41
C GLU A 43 -0.50 -32.75 -3.10
N VAL A 44 -1.30 -31.69 -3.30
CA VAL A 44 -0.86 -30.46 -4.01
C VAL A 44 0.26 -29.76 -3.24
N SER A 45 0.14 -29.66 -1.91
CA SER A 45 1.18 -29.06 -1.06
C SER A 45 2.48 -29.86 -1.06
N ARG A 46 2.39 -31.20 -1.05
CA ARG A 46 3.56 -32.10 -1.11
C ARG A 46 4.29 -31.98 -2.45
N THR A 47 3.56 -31.93 -3.56
CA THR A 47 4.15 -31.75 -4.89
C THR A 47 4.82 -30.39 -5.02
N ILE A 48 4.19 -29.33 -4.53
CA ILE A 48 4.71 -27.96 -4.59
C ILE A 48 5.96 -27.78 -3.72
N SER A 49 5.97 -28.37 -2.52
CA SER A 49 7.07 -28.24 -1.57
C SER A 49 8.39 -28.86 -2.08
N GLY A 50 8.31 -29.83 -2.99
CA GLY A 50 9.48 -30.42 -3.66
C GLY A 50 10.01 -29.61 -4.85
N LEU A 51 9.27 -28.61 -5.34
CA LEU A 51 9.65 -27.79 -6.48
C LEU A 51 10.44 -26.58 -6.02
N ASN A 52 11.75 -26.61 -6.27
CA ASN A 52 12.63 -25.49 -5.97
C ASN A 52 12.18 -24.24 -6.77
N GLY A 53 11.94 -23.13 -6.06
CA GLY A 53 11.49 -21.86 -6.65
C GLY A 53 10.00 -21.75 -6.97
N TYR A 54 9.17 -22.74 -6.60
CA TYR A 54 7.71 -22.66 -6.86
C TYR A 54 7.01 -21.67 -5.92
N ALA A 55 7.37 -21.65 -4.64
CA ALA A 55 6.79 -20.73 -3.68
C ALA A 55 7.25 -19.29 -3.98
N ARG A 56 6.28 -18.38 -4.15
CA ARG A 56 6.55 -16.95 -4.32
C ARG A 56 6.82 -16.32 -2.96
N ASP A 57 7.81 -15.41 -2.92
CA ASP A 57 8.04 -14.57 -1.75
C ASP A 57 6.78 -13.74 -1.43
N GLN A 58 6.31 -13.82 -0.18
CA GLN A 58 5.14 -13.10 0.30
C GLN A 58 5.29 -11.59 0.16
N VAL A 59 6.54 -11.07 0.21
CA VAL A 59 6.83 -9.64 -0.01
C VAL A 59 6.31 -9.17 -1.37
N SER A 60 6.38 -10.02 -2.40
CA SER A 60 5.86 -9.68 -3.72
C SER A 60 4.36 -9.37 -3.70
N THR A 61 3.58 -10.04 -2.86
CA THR A 61 2.13 -9.80 -2.73
C THR A 61 1.85 -8.41 -2.17
N PHE A 62 2.62 -7.97 -1.17
CA PHE A 62 2.45 -6.66 -0.54
C PHE A 62 2.98 -5.50 -1.39
N LEU A 63 4.00 -5.75 -2.23
CA LEU A 63 4.64 -4.72 -3.05
C LEU A 63 4.03 -4.55 -4.44
N THR A 64 3.31 -5.57 -4.95
CA THR A 64 2.68 -5.50 -6.28
C THR A 64 1.72 -4.31 -6.39
N LEU A 65 0.86 -4.08 -5.39
CA LEU A 65 -0.12 -3.00 -5.48
C LEU A 65 0.52 -1.61 -5.50
N PRO A 66 1.48 -1.27 -4.60
CA PRO A 66 2.23 -0.03 -4.70
C PRO A 66 2.96 0.16 -6.04
N GLU A 67 3.59 -0.90 -6.57
CA GLU A 67 4.32 -0.86 -7.84
C GLU A 67 3.40 -0.44 -9.00
N TRP A 68 2.25 -1.08 -9.14
CA TRP A 68 1.30 -0.76 -10.20
C TRP A 68 0.57 0.57 -9.97
N TYR A 69 0.28 0.93 -8.72
CA TYR A 69 -0.37 2.19 -8.43
C TYR A 69 0.46 3.40 -8.89
N ILE A 70 1.80 3.35 -8.77
CA ILE A 70 2.67 4.42 -9.27
C ILE A 70 2.50 4.59 -10.78
N VAL A 71 2.44 3.50 -11.55
CA VAL A 71 2.22 3.53 -13.00
C VAL A 71 0.87 4.18 -13.33
N TYR A 72 -0.22 3.71 -12.73
CA TYR A 72 -1.55 4.26 -13.02
C TYR A 72 -1.70 5.71 -12.55
N ASN A 73 -1.15 6.07 -11.40
CA ASN A 73 -1.24 7.43 -10.87
C ASN A 73 -0.43 8.42 -11.72
N THR A 74 0.73 8.00 -12.23
CA THR A 74 1.52 8.83 -13.15
C THR A 74 0.84 9.01 -14.49
N GLU A 75 0.14 8.00 -15.01
CA GLU A 75 -0.70 8.13 -16.21
C GLU A 75 -1.88 9.09 -16.00
N GLU A 76 -2.60 8.97 -14.86
CA GLU A 76 -3.65 9.92 -14.47
C GLU A 76 -3.13 11.35 -14.37
N TYR A 77 -1.97 11.53 -13.74
CA TYR A 77 -1.31 12.83 -13.62
C TYR A 77 -0.91 13.39 -14.99
N GLY A 78 -0.33 12.57 -15.87
CA GLY A 78 0.01 12.96 -17.23
C GLY A 78 -1.21 13.42 -18.04
N ARG A 79 -2.32 12.69 -17.97
CA ARG A 79 -3.58 13.09 -18.61
C ARG A 79 -4.13 14.40 -18.04
N HIS A 80 -4.05 14.60 -16.73
CA HIS A 80 -4.47 15.86 -16.08
C HIS A 80 -3.66 17.05 -16.60
N LEU A 81 -2.34 16.91 -16.70
CA LEU A 81 -1.45 17.97 -17.19
C LEU A 81 -1.70 18.36 -18.65
N GLY A 82 -2.32 17.48 -19.46
CA GLY A 82 -2.73 17.81 -20.82
C GLY A 82 -3.82 18.88 -20.92
N SER A 83 -4.54 19.18 -19.82
CA SER A 83 -5.66 20.12 -19.82
C SER A 83 -5.71 21.08 -18.63
N GLN A 84 -4.98 20.80 -17.54
CA GLN A 84 -5.05 21.57 -16.30
C GLN A 84 -3.68 21.76 -15.64
N PRO A 85 -3.49 22.83 -14.86
CA PRO A 85 -2.23 23.05 -14.16
C PRO A 85 -2.00 21.99 -13.06
N PRO A 86 -0.73 21.71 -12.71
CA PRO A 86 -0.36 20.77 -11.65
C PRO A 86 -1.07 21.04 -10.31
N SER A 87 -1.25 22.30 -9.96
CA SER A 87 -1.87 22.72 -8.69
C SER A 87 -3.34 22.32 -8.56
N ARG A 88 -4.02 21.96 -9.66
CA ARG A 88 -5.39 21.45 -9.66
C ARG A 88 -5.49 19.93 -9.62
N PHE A 89 -4.38 19.21 -9.65
CA PHE A 89 -4.42 17.77 -9.53
C PHE A 89 -4.94 17.37 -8.12
N PRO A 90 -5.87 16.41 -8.00
CA PRO A 90 -6.48 16.06 -6.73
C PRO A 90 -5.55 15.18 -5.87
N TYR A 91 -4.41 15.72 -5.41
CA TYR A 91 -3.40 14.99 -4.63
C TYR A 91 -3.97 14.26 -3.40
N LEU A 92 -4.83 14.93 -2.62
CA LEU A 92 -5.50 14.29 -1.47
C LEU A 92 -6.51 13.22 -1.90
N GLY A 93 -7.08 13.33 -3.09
CA GLY A 93 -7.91 12.29 -3.70
C GLY A 93 -7.09 11.05 -4.03
N SER A 94 -5.97 11.23 -4.73
CA SER A 94 -5.03 10.14 -5.06
C SER A 94 -4.47 9.46 -3.80
N ILE A 95 -4.05 10.22 -2.78
CA ILE A 95 -3.58 9.62 -1.51
C ILE A 95 -4.67 8.74 -0.87
N ARG A 96 -5.93 9.21 -0.84
CA ARG A 96 -7.05 8.42 -0.31
C ARG A 96 -7.35 7.19 -1.16
N GLN A 97 -7.25 7.31 -2.48
CA GLN A 97 -7.44 6.20 -3.41
C GLN A 97 -6.39 5.10 -3.17
N TYR A 98 -5.12 5.47 -3.03
CA TYR A 98 -4.03 4.55 -2.70
C TYR A 98 -4.34 3.72 -1.45
N TRP A 99 -4.68 4.36 -0.33
CA TRP A 99 -4.98 3.66 0.91
C TRP A 99 -6.22 2.78 0.83
N ARG A 100 -7.24 3.19 0.05
CA ARG A 100 -8.41 2.34 -0.22
C ARG A 100 -8.04 1.08 -1.00
N TYR A 101 -7.21 1.19 -2.03
CA TYR A 101 -6.74 0.05 -2.81
C TYR A 101 -5.87 -0.88 -1.98
N TYR A 102 -4.95 -0.32 -1.18
CA TYR A 102 -4.12 -1.10 -0.28
C TYR A 102 -4.95 -1.85 0.77
N GLY A 103 -5.94 -1.18 1.38
CA GLY A 103 -6.86 -1.83 2.31
C GLY A 103 -7.69 -2.95 1.66
N ALA A 104 -8.14 -2.76 0.41
CA ALA A 104 -8.85 -3.79 -0.34
C ALA A 104 -7.95 -5.02 -0.61
N ALA A 105 -6.68 -4.81 -0.95
CA ALA A 105 -5.71 -5.90 -1.10
C ALA A 105 -5.49 -6.64 0.22
N CYS A 106 -5.32 -5.92 1.33
CA CYS A 106 -5.19 -6.52 2.65
C CYS A 106 -6.44 -7.32 3.04
N GLY A 107 -7.64 -6.82 2.73
CA GLY A 107 -8.89 -7.55 2.95
C GLY A 107 -8.99 -8.83 2.10
N ALA A 108 -8.53 -8.77 0.84
CA ALA A 108 -8.52 -9.93 -0.06
C ALA A 108 -7.49 -10.99 0.33
N THR A 109 -6.39 -10.60 0.98
CA THR A 109 -5.32 -11.51 1.44
C THR A 109 -5.43 -11.88 2.92
N ARG A 110 -6.45 -11.40 3.63
CA ARG A 110 -6.63 -11.72 5.04
C ARG A 110 -7.07 -13.18 5.20
N GLY A 111 -6.22 -14.01 5.80
CA GLY A 111 -6.54 -15.40 6.14
C GLY A 111 -6.31 -16.41 5.01
N VAL A 112 -5.58 -16.03 3.95
CA VAL A 112 -4.94 -16.96 3.00
C VAL A 112 -3.50 -17.27 3.40
#